data_AF-A0A949I5S6-F1
#
_entry.id   AF-A0A949I5S6-F1
#
_cell.length_a   1.000
_cell.length_b   1.000
_cell.length_c   1.000
_cell.angle_alpha   90.00
_cell.angle_beta   90.00
_cell.angle_gamma   90.00
#
_symmetry.space_group_name_H-M   'P 1'
#
loop_
_entity.id
_entity.type
_entity.pdbx_description
1 polymer ?
#
loop_
_entity_poly.entity_id
_entity_poly.type
_entity_poly.pdbx_seq_one_letter_code
_entity_poly.pdbx_strand_id
1 'polypeptide(L)'
;ERPELRHVVTHFARAIENAWVATQPHRLLVRLNWPGRAPGHDDDGLVALDADGVLAGTNSAARQMLGTPPDAAHAQDLFALQADLLFDAARRGASLEVPLWSGLRVLACPVLAGAGHAVRQLPAALPTGAGTPLRQIEVDLIRQAVDEAHGNVATAARRLGVSRATVYRKLASLVRGRSRKA
;
A
#
# COMPACT_ATOMS: atom_id res chain seq x y z
N GLU A 1 -2.83 5.98 28.87
CA GLU A 1 -3.57 6.01 27.60
C GLU A 1 -3.75 4.60 27.08
N ARG A 2 -4.88 4.28 26.43
CA ARG A 2 -5.15 2.94 25.88
C ARG A 2 -4.68 2.86 24.43
N PRO A 3 -3.58 2.15 24.10
CA PRO A 3 -3.02 2.12 22.74
C PRO A 3 -3.99 1.53 21.71
N GLU A 4 -4.97 0.72 22.13
CA GLU A 4 -5.99 0.14 21.26
C GLU A 4 -6.91 1.22 20.67
N LEU A 5 -7.26 2.24 21.46
CA LEU A 5 -8.10 3.36 21.00
C LEU A 5 -7.37 4.25 19.99
N ARG A 6 -6.05 4.38 20.13
CA ARG A 6 -5.23 5.18 19.21
C ARG A 6 -5.22 4.58 17.80
N HIS A 7 -5.10 3.25 17.68
CA HIS A 7 -5.16 2.56 16.39
C HIS A 7 -6.51 2.73 15.70
N VAL A 8 -7.60 2.63 16.47
CA VAL A 8 -8.96 2.81 15.96
C VAL A 8 -9.17 4.25 15.46
N VAL A 9 -8.74 5.25 16.22
CA VAL A 9 -8.83 6.66 15.82
C VAL A 9 -8.03 6.92 14.53
N THR A 10 -6.81 6.42 14.44
CA THR A 10 -5.99 6.56 13.22
C THR A 10 -6.65 5.90 12.01
N HIS A 11 -7.24 4.72 12.18
CA HIS A 11 -7.95 4.03 11.10
C HIS A 11 -9.18 4.82 10.63
N PHE A 12 -10.03 5.31 11.54
CA PHE A 12 -11.19 6.12 11.16
C PHE A 12 -10.80 7.45 10.50
N ALA A 13 -9.77 8.12 11.00
CA ALA A 13 -9.27 9.34 10.38
C ALA A 13 -8.85 9.11 8.92
N ARG A 14 -8.16 8.01 8.64
CA ARG A 14 -7.78 7.60 7.28
C ARG A 14 -8.99 7.27 6.41
N ALA A 15 -9.95 6.52 6.95
CA ALA A 15 -11.16 6.16 6.21
C ALA A 15 -11.96 7.42 5.80
N ILE A 16 -12.09 8.39 6.71
CA ILE A 16 -12.74 9.68 6.44
C ILE A 16 -11.97 10.46 5.37
N GLU A 17 -10.65 10.51 5.47
CA GLU A 17 -9.81 11.21 4.50
C GLU A 17 -9.90 10.59 3.10
N ASN A 18 -9.83 9.25 3.02
CA ASN A 18 -9.97 8.52 1.77
C ASN A 18 -11.34 8.74 1.13
N ALA A 19 -12.41 8.73 1.94
CA ALA A 19 -13.75 9.06 1.49
C ALA A 19 -13.83 10.51 0.98
N TRP A 20 -13.24 11.46 1.71
CA TRP A 20 -13.22 12.87 1.32
C TRP A 20 -12.54 13.08 -0.04
N VAL A 21 -11.36 12.50 -0.25
CA VAL A 21 -10.63 12.55 -1.54
C VAL A 21 -11.45 11.89 -2.66
N ALA A 22 -12.08 10.75 -2.39
CA ALA A 22 -12.92 10.06 -3.37
C ALA A 22 -14.21 10.83 -3.72
N THR A 23 -14.73 11.67 -2.82
CA THR A 23 -15.93 12.48 -3.05
C THR A 23 -15.67 13.83 -3.71
N GLN A 24 -14.40 14.26 -3.80
CA GLN A 24 -14.06 15.51 -4.49
C GLN A 24 -14.39 15.42 -5.97
N PRO A 25 -14.76 16.54 -6.61
CA PRO A 25 -14.87 16.58 -8.06
C PRO A 25 -13.48 16.34 -8.67
N HIS A 26 -13.30 15.20 -9.31
CA HIS A 26 -12.05 14.81 -9.96
C HIS A 26 -12.35 14.10 -11.28
N ARG A 27 -11.41 14.22 -12.23
CA ARG A 27 -11.44 13.46 -13.48
C ARG A 27 -10.56 12.22 -13.42
N LEU A 28 -9.57 12.23 -12.54
CA LEU A 28 -8.59 11.17 -12.41
C LEU A 28 -8.29 10.93 -10.93
N LEU A 29 -8.43 9.68 -10.49
CA LEU A 29 -8.01 9.25 -9.16
C LEU A 29 -6.75 8.39 -9.31
N VAL A 30 -5.65 8.82 -8.70
CA VAL A 30 -4.38 8.11 -8.74
C VAL A 30 -4.14 7.45 -7.39
N ARG A 31 -4.08 6.11 -7.39
CA ARG A 31 -3.63 5.34 -6.23
C ARG A 31 -2.13 5.17 -6.30
N LEU A 32 -1.44 5.52 -5.22
CA LEU A 32 0.01 5.45 -5.10
C LEU A 32 0.39 4.31 -4.14
N ASN A 33 1.38 3.54 -4.56
CA ASN A 33 1.95 2.46 -3.77
C ASN A 33 3.47 2.49 -3.87
N TRP A 34 4.17 2.09 -2.80
CA TRP A 34 5.61 1.87 -2.89
C TRP A 34 5.87 0.62 -3.74
N PRO A 35 6.88 0.63 -4.64
CA PRO A 35 7.22 -0.54 -5.44
C PRO A 35 7.59 -1.72 -4.53
N GLY A 36 7.09 -2.91 -4.86
CA GLY A 36 7.31 -4.14 -4.08
C GLY A 36 6.28 -4.40 -2.96
N ARG A 37 5.25 -3.54 -2.80
CA ARG A 37 4.10 -3.79 -1.93
C ARG A 37 2.88 -4.24 -2.75
N ALA A 38 2.10 -5.18 -2.22
CA ALA A 38 0.85 -5.58 -2.87
C ALA A 38 -0.16 -4.41 -2.81
N PRO A 39 -0.78 -4.01 -3.94
CA PRO A 39 -1.78 -2.94 -3.96
C PRO A 39 -3.03 -3.34 -3.17
N GLY A 40 -3.70 -2.38 -2.53
CA GLY A 40 -4.97 -2.63 -1.83
C GLY A 40 -4.93 -2.51 -0.31
N HIS A 41 -3.90 -1.91 0.26
CA HIS A 41 -3.82 -1.70 1.71
C HIS A 41 -4.35 -0.32 2.12
N ASP A 42 -4.70 -0.16 3.39
CA ASP A 42 -5.12 1.13 3.98
C ASP A 42 -4.02 2.21 3.97
N ASP A 43 -2.81 1.86 3.54
CA ASP A 43 -1.66 2.76 3.43
C ASP A 43 -1.47 3.30 1.99
N ASP A 44 -2.36 2.97 1.06
CA ASP A 44 -2.32 3.50 -0.30
C ASP A 44 -2.46 5.04 -0.27
N GLY A 45 -1.58 5.73 -1.01
CA GLY A 45 -1.72 7.16 -1.23
C GLY A 45 -2.83 7.44 -2.24
N LEU A 46 -3.73 8.37 -1.95
CA LEU A 46 -4.76 8.81 -2.89
C LEU A 46 -4.48 10.24 -3.32
N VAL A 47 -4.51 10.46 -4.64
CA VAL A 47 -4.39 11.78 -5.27
C VAL A 47 -5.54 11.95 -6.26
N ALA A 48 -6.35 12.96 -6.04
CA ALA A 48 -7.44 13.34 -6.93
C ALA A 48 -6.99 14.51 -7.81
N LEU A 49 -7.15 14.35 -9.13
CA LEU A 49 -6.80 15.35 -10.14
C LEU A 49 -8.03 15.69 -10.98
N ASP A 50 -8.17 16.95 -11.38
CA ASP A 50 -9.20 17.40 -12.33
C ASP A 50 -8.84 17.02 -13.78
N ALA A 51 -9.54 17.57 -14.77
CA ALA A 51 -9.30 17.25 -16.18
C ALA A 51 -8.01 17.85 -16.75
N ASP A 52 -7.50 18.91 -16.14
CA ASP A 52 -6.30 19.64 -16.56
C ASP A 52 -5.05 19.14 -15.82
N GLY A 53 -5.23 18.29 -14.79
CA GLY A 53 -4.14 17.76 -13.97
C GLY A 53 -3.86 18.58 -12.71
N VAL A 54 -4.78 19.49 -12.36
CA VAL A 54 -4.75 20.27 -11.11
C VAL A 54 -5.16 19.37 -9.95
N LEU A 55 -4.49 19.56 -8.82
CA LEU A 55 -4.70 18.84 -7.58
C LEU A 55 -6.02 19.23 -6.93
N ALA A 56 -6.99 18.31 -6.93
CA ALA A 56 -8.26 18.46 -6.24
C ALA A 56 -8.18 18.02 -4.77
N GLY A 57 -7.30 17.05 -4.48
CA GLY A 57 -6.99 16.67 -3.10
C GLY A 57 -6.08 15.45 -2.95
N THR A 58 -5.62 15.25 -1.72
CA THR A 58 -4.71 14.17 -1.34
C THR A 58 -5.05 13.63 0.04
N ASN A 59 -4.75 12.35 0.29
CA ASN A 59 -4.74 11.81 1.64
C ASN A 59 -3.36 11.99 2.31
N SER A 60 -3.28 11.70 3.61
CA SER A 60 -2.08 11.83 4.43
C SER A 60 -0.99 10.86 3.98
N ALA A 61 -1.36 9.66 3.54
CA ALA A 61 -0.43 8.69 2.97
C ALA A 61 0.23 9.24 1.69
N ALA A 62 -0.55 9.80 0.76
CA ALA A 62 -0.02 10.43 -0.45
C ALA A 62 0.93 11.59 -0.10
N ARG A 63 0.55 12.46 0.84
CA ARG A 63 1.42 13.56 1.29
C ARG A 63 2.76 13.06 1.84
N GLN A 64 2.75 11.96 2.60
CA GLN A 64 3.96 11.33 3.12
C GLN A 64 4.81 10.69 2.02
N MET A 65 4.19 10.04 1.03
CA MET A 65 4.91 9.40 -0.07
C MET A 65 5.54 10.40 -1.03
N LEU A 66 4.80 11.46 -1.34
CA LEU A 66 5.18 12.48 -2.32
C LEU A 66 6.12 13.54 -1.74
N GLY A 67 6.13 13.71 -0.41
CA GLY A 67 6.79 14.86 0.23
C GLY A 67 6.15 16.17 -0.21
N THR A 68 4.82 16.18 -0.36
CA THR A 68 4.05 17.25 -1.01
C THR A 68 4.37 18.62 -0.43
N PRO A 69 4.88 19.58 -1.23
CA PRO A 69 5.01 20.95 -0.78
C PRO A 69 3.62 21.56 -0.57
N PRO A 70 3.47 22.51 0.38
CA PRO A 70 2.18 23.11 0.71
C PRO A 70 1.50 23.81 -0.48
N ASP A 71 2.28 24.23 -1.47
CA ASP A 71 1.83 24.97 -2.65
C ASP A 71 1.67 24.08 -3.90
N ALA A 72 1.78 22.75 -3.77
CA ALA A 72 1.57 21.85 -4.91
C ALA A 72 0.13 21.98 -5.42
N ALA A 73 -0.02 22.55 -6.61
CA ALA A 73 -1.31 22.78 -7.25
C ALA A 73 -1.52 21.82 -8.43
N HIS A 74 -0.46 21.22 -8.97
CA HIS A 74 -0.53 20.44 -10.19
C HIS A 74 0.17 19.08 -10.05
N ALA A 75 -0.22 18.09 -10.85
CA ALA A 75 0.40 16.77 -10.86
C ALA A 75 1.91 16.81 -11.11
N GLN A 76 2.39 17.77 -11.90
CA GLN A 76 3.82 17.97 -12.21
C GLN A 76 4.63 18.51 -11.02
N ASP A 77 3.96 19.11 -10.03
CA ASP A 77 4.59 19.55 -8.78
C ASP A 77 4.82 18.34 -7.86
N LEU A 78 4.04 17.28 -8.04
CA LEU A 78 4.08 16.05 -7.25
C LEU A 78 4.97 14.98 -7.89
N PHE A 79 4.87 14.83 -9.20
CA PHE A 79 5.57 13.82 -9.98
C PHE A 79 6.54 14.47 -10.96
N ALA A 80 7.72 13.87 -11.14
CA ALA A 80 8.68 14.30 -12.15
C ALA A 80 8.30 13.77 -13.55
N LEU A 81 7.03 13.98 -13.95
CA LEU A 81 6.46 13.58 -15.25
C LEU A 81 5.31 14.50 -15.67
N GLN A 82 4.92 14.40 -16.94
CA GLN A 82 3.77 15.12 -17.49
C GLN A 82 2.45 14.45 -17.14
N ALA A 83 1.45 15.24 -16.72
CA ALA A 83 0.15 14.74 -16.27
C ALA A 83 -0.53 13.83 -17.32
N ASP A 84 -0.37 14.13 -18.62
CA ASP A 84 -0.91 13.35 -19.73
C ASP A 84 -0.57 11.87 -19.68
N LEU A 85 0.62 11.51 -19.18
CA LEU A 85 1.04 10.12 -19.04
C LEU A 85 0.19 9.35 -18.03
N LEU A 86 -0.32 10.03 -16.99
CA LEU A 86 -1.24 9.43 -16.01
C LEU A 86 -2.63 9.23 -16.63
N PHE A 87 -3.11 10.20 -17.41
CA PHE A 87 -4.38 10.05 -18.13
C PHE A 87 -4.33 8.95 -19.19
N ASP A 88 -3.25 8.87 -19.95
CA ASP A 88 -3.03 7.81 -20.93
C ASP A 88 -2.95 6.44 -20.28
N ALA A 89 -2.25 6.32 -19.15
CA ALA A 89 -2.20 5.08 -18.38
C ALA A 89 -3.59 4.69 -17.87
N ALA A 90 -4.39 5.65 -17.40
CA ALA A 90 -5.76 5.38 -16.96
C ALA A 90 -6.69 4.94 -18.09
N ARG A 91 -6.57 5.54 -19.29
CA ARG A 91 -7.29 5.10 -20.49
C ARG A 91 -6.93 3.66 -20.88
N ARG A 92 -5.68 3.26 -20.64
CA ARG A 92 -5.17 1.90 -20.92
C ARG A 92 -5.44 0.91 -19.77
N GLY A 93 -5.93 1.37 -18.61
CA GLY A 93 -6.07 0.56 -17.41
C GLY A 93 -4.74 0.04 -16.87
N ALA A 94 -3.64 0.76 -17.12
CA ALA A 94 -2.29 0.34 -16.77
C ALA A 94 -1.77 1.08 -15.53
N SER A 95 -1.02 0.37 -14.69
CA SER A 95 -0.19 0.98 -13.66
C SER A 95 1.17 1.37 -14.26
N LEU A 96 1.76 2.45 -13.75
CA LEU A 96 3.07 2.91 -14.17
C LEU A 96 3.93 3.31 -12.97
N GLU A 97 5.23 3.04 -13.07
CA GLU A 97 6.20 3.51 -12.08
C GLU A 97 6.58 4.96 -12.39
N VAL A 98 6.26 5.87 -11.46
CA VAL A 98 6.42 7.31 -11.63
C VAL A 98 7.56 7.83 -10.76
N PRO A 99 8.50 8.62 -11.33
CA PRO A 99 9.51 9.29 -10.54
C PRO A 99 8.93 10.45 -9.74
N LEU A 100 9.46 10.67 -8.54
CA LEU A 100 9.20 11.83 -7.69
C LEU A 100 10.39 12.78 -7.70
N TRP A 101 10.16 14.04 -7.33
CA TRP A 101 11.22 15.04 -7.18
C TRP A 101 12.25 14.70 -6.09
N SER A 102 11.90 13.81 -5.16
CA SER A 102 12.81 13.25 -4.15
C SER A 102 13.84 12.26 -4.71
N GLY A 103 13.74 11.85 -5.98
CA GLY A 103 14.55 10.80 -6.60
C GLY A 103 14.04 9.38 -6.34
N LEU A 104 12.97 9.22 -5.54
CA LEU A 104 12.27 7.95 -5.36
C LEU A 104 11.31 7.67 -6.51
N ARG A 105 10.84 6.43 -6.61
CA ARG A 105 9.79 6.02 -7.55
C ARG A 105 8.63 5.38 -6.80
N VAL A 106 7.42 5.66 -7.25
CA VAL A 106 6.18 5.06 -6.73
C VAL A 106 5.42 4.40 -7.86
N LEU A 107 4.67 3.34 -7.55
CA LEU A 107 3.72 2.76 -8.46
C LEU A 107 2.44 3.60 -8.44
N ALA A 108 2.10 4.21 -9.55
CA ALA A 108 0.83 4.90 -9.77
C ALA A 108 -0.15 3.98 -10.49
N CYS A 109 -1.36 3.88 -9.95
CA CYS A 109 -2.49 3.18 -10.56
C CYS A 109 -3.60 4.23 -10.80
N PRO A 110 -3.59 4.91 -11.96
CA PRO A 110 -4.54 5.97 -12.27
C PRO A 110 -5.85 5.39 -12.83
N VAL A 111 -6.98 5.97 -12.41
CA VAL A 111 -8.34 5.54 -12.79
C VAL A 111 -9.17 6.77 -13.17
N LEU A 112 -9.81 6.74 -14.34
CA LEU A 112 -10.67 7.84 -14.80
C LEU A 112 -12.01 7.84 -14.05
N ALA A 113 -12.43 9.02 -13.61
CA ALA A 113 -13.77 9.24 -13.10
C ALA A 113 -14.78 9.15 -14.25
N GLY A 114 -15.79 8.28 -14.10
CA GLY A 114 -16.85 8.05 -15.07
C GLY A 114 -16.64 6.85 -16.01
N ALA A 115 -15.47 6.20 -16.00
CA ALA A 115 -15.29 4.89 -16.62
C ALA A 115 -15.95 3.81 -15.75
N GLY A 116 -17.29 3.79 -15.78
CA GLY A 116 -18.18 2.77 -15.21
C GLY A 116 -17.87 2.35 -13.78
N HIS A 117 -18.49 2.98 -12.78
CA HIS A 117 -18.89 2.35 -11.50
C HIS A 117 -17.93 1.30 -10.84
N ALA A 118 -16.61 1.51 -10.93
CA ALA A 118 -15.61 0.63 -10.32
C ALA A 118 -14.71 1.36 -9.31
N VAL A 119 -15.12 2.55 -8.84
CA VAL A 119 -15.08 2.82 -7.40
C VAL A 119 -16.38 2.27 -6.80
N ARG A 120 -16.72 1.03 -7.15
CA ARG A 120 -17.52 0.19 -6.26
C ARG A 120 -16.75 0.22 -4.97
N GLN A 121 -17.36 0.84 -3.97
CA GLN A 121 -17.11 0.54 -2.57
C GLN A 121 -16.64 -0.93 -2.50
N LEU A 122 -15.34 -1.16 -2.35
CA LEU A 122 -14.98 -2.20 -1.40
C LEU A 122 -15.63 -1.69 -0.12
N PRO A 123 -16.49 -2.49 0.53
CA PRO A 123 -17.17 -2.05 1.72
C PRO A 123 -16.14 -1.37 2.62
N ALA A 124 -16.57 -0.40 3.41
CA ALA A 124 -16.01 -0.28 4.74
C ALA A 124 -16.24 -1.64 5.41
N ALA A 125 -15.43 -2.64 5.05
CA ALA A 125 -15.34 -3.88 5.76
C ALA A 125 -14.85 -3.40 7.10
N LEU A 126 -15.73 -3.40 8.09
CA LEU A 126 -15.31 -3.51 9.47
C LEU A 126 -14.20 -4.57 9.44
N PRO A 127 -12.93 -4.22 9.72
CA PRO A 127 -11.92 -5.24 9.79
C PRO A 127 -12.27 -6.05 11.03
N THR A 128 -12.99 -7.14 10.82
CA THR A 128 -13.02 -8.23 11.77
C THR A 128 -11.63 -8.83 11.70
N GLY A 129 -10.73 -8.28 12.52
CA GLY A 129 -9.46 -8.87 12.88
C GLY A 129 -8.45 -9.04 11.75
N ALA A 130 -7.35 -8.29 11.90
CA ALA A 130 -6.02 -8.66 11.44
C ALA A 130 -5.82 -8.68 9.91
N GLY A 131 -5.32 -7.55 9.41
CA GLY A 131 -4.28 -7.64 8.39
C GLY A 131 -3.24 -8.65 8.88
N THR A 132 -2.94 -9.65 8.06
CA THR A 132 -1.99 -10.72 8.37
C THR A 132 -0.74 -10.06 8.95
N PRO A 133 -0.48 -10.19 10.28
CA PRO A 133 0.56 -9.40 10.91
C PRO A 133 1.87 -9.72 10.20
N LEU A 134 2.78 -8.76 10.06
CA LEU A 134 4.10 -8.95 9.42
C LEU A 134 4.79 -10.24 9.87
N ARG A 135 4.54 -10.65 11.11
CA ARG A 135 4.96 -11.93 11.70
C ARG A 135 4.45 -13.16 10.95
N GLN A 136 3.21 -13.16 10.48
CA GLN A 136 2.59 -14.24 9.74
C GLN A 136 3.10 -14.31 8.29
N ILE A 137 3.33 -13.15 7.64
CA ILE A 137 4.01 -13.09 6.34
C ILE A 137 5.45 -13.61 6.44
N GLU A 138 6.20 -13.18 7.46
CA GLU A 138 7.56 -13.68 7.75
C GLU A 138 7.57 -15.20 7.95
N VAL A 139 6.53 -15.73 8.60
CA VAL A 139 6.39 -17.16 8.88
C VAL A 139 6.09 -17.96 7.61
N ASP A 140 5.24 -17.44 6.74
CA ASP A 140 4.87 -18.13 5.51
C ASP A 140 6.02 -18.12 4.51
N LEU A 141 6.82 -17.05 4.45
CA LEU A 141 8.08 -17.01 3.68
C LEU A 141 9.11 -18.01 4.20
N ILE A 142 9.23 -18.17 5.52
CA ILE A 142 10.13 -19.16 6.11
C ILE A 142 9.67 -20.58 5.78
N ARG A 143 8.36 -20.86 5.82
CA ARG A 143 7.80 -22.18 5.46
C ARG A 143 8.05 -22.50 4.00
N GLN A 144 7.70 -21.58 3.11
CA GLN A 144 7.88 -21.76 1.68
C GLN A 144 9.36 -22.01 1.33
N ALA A 145 10.29 -21.24 1.90
CA ALA A 145 11.72 -21.45 1.63
C ALA A 145 12.25 -22.80 2.17
N VAL A 146 11.67 -23.32 3.25
CA VAL A 146 12.01 -24.64 3.80
C VAL A 146 11.42 -25.76 2.95
N ASP A 147 10.19 -25.59 2.47
CA ASP A 147 9.51 -26.55 1.59
C ASP A 147 10.21 -26.65 0.23
N GLU A 148 10.58 -25.51 -0.37
CA GLU A 148 11.38 -25.45 -1.61
C GLU A 148 12.78 -26.02 -1.42
N ALA A 149 13.33 -25.93 -0.21
CA ALA A 149 14.60 -26.56 0.15
C ALA A 149 14.44 -28.04 0.55
N HIS A 150 13.24 -28.62 0.38
CA HIS A 150 12.92 -30.01 0.72
C HIS A 150 13.29 -30.36 2.17
N GLY A 151 13.04 -29.43 3.10
CA GLY A 151 13.39 -29.58 4.52
C GLY A 151 14.84 -29.22 4.88
N ASN A 152 15.67 -28.85 3.90
CA ASN A 152 17.06 -28.43 4.18
C ASN A 152 17.12 -26.98 4.69
N VAL A 153 17.00 -26.84 6.01
CA VAL A 153 17.00 -25.55 6.73
C VAL A 153 18.26 -24.71 6.46
N ALA A 154 19.41 -25.34 6.19
CA ALA A 154 20.65 -24.63 5.88
C ALA A 154 20.62 -23.96 4.50
N THR A 155 19.93 -24.58 3.54
CA THR A 155 19.74 -24.03 2.19
C THR A 155 18.64 -22.97 2.19
N ALA A 156 17.54 -23.19 2.93
CA ALA A 156 16.49 -22.19 3.13
C ALA A 156 17.03 -20.90 3.77
N ALA A 157 17.83 -21.02 4.84
CA ALA A 157 18.44 -19.88 5.53
C ALA A 157 19.37 -19.06 4.61
N ARG A 158 20.18 -19.74 3.79
CA ARG A 158 21.05 -19.09 2.79
C ARG A 158 20.24 -18.34 1.72
N ARG A 159 19.14 -18.92 1.24
CA ARG A 159 18.23 -18.28 0.27
C ARG A 159 17.53 -17.06 0.85
N LEU A 160 17.15 -17.13 2.12
CA LEU A 160 16.49 -16.03 2.84
C LEU A 160 17.47 -14.94 3.35
N GLY A 161 18.79 -15.12 3.19
CA GLY A 161 19.79 -14.16 3.67
C GLY A 161 19.89 -14.05 5.21
N VAL A 162 19.43 -15.06 5.94
CA VAL A 162 19.40 -15.07 7.42
C VAL A 162 20.18 -16.25 7.99
N SER A 163 20.58 -16.18 9.26
CA SER A 163 21.30 -17.29 9.90
C SER A 163 20.39 -18.48 10.19
N ARG A 164 20.97 -19.70 10.19
CA ARG A 164 20.26 -20.95 10.56
C ARG A 164 19.57 -20.85 11.92
N ALA A 165 20.23 -20.20 12.88
CA ALA A 165 19.70 -20.00 14.23
C ALA A 165 18.42 -19.15 14.24
N THR A 166 18.32 -18.15 13.36
CA THR A 166 17.11 -17.32 13.23
C THR A 166 15.93 -18.11 12.69
N VAL A 167 16.16 -18.98 11.69
CA VAL A 167 15.13 -19.86 11.14
C VAL A 167 14.63 -20.85 12.21
N TYR A 168 15.54 -21.51 12.94
CA TYR A 168 15.16 -22.43 14.02
C TYR A 168 14.38 -21.76 15.15
N ARG A 169 14.79 -20.56 15.60
CA ARG A 169 14.04 -19.83 16.65
C ARG A 169 12.64 -19.46 16.19
N LYS A 170 12.47 -19.05 14.93
CA LYS A 170 11.17 -18.70 14.35
C LYS A 170 10.28 -19.94 14.21
N LEU A 171 10.81 -21.06 13.70
CA LEU A 171 10.12 -22.36 13.67
C LEU A 171 9.73 -22.85 15.07
N ALA A 172 10.62 -22.76 16.06
CA ALA A 172 10.31 -23.14 17.44
C ALA A 172 9.29 -22.20 18.11
N SER A 173 9.28 -20.92 17.74
CA SER A 173 8.27 -19.96 18.20
C SER A 173 6.87 -20.24 17.60
N LEU A 174 6.81 -20.90 16.44
CA LEU A 174 5.57 -21.32 15.78
C LEU A 174 4.93 -22.54 16.44
N VAL A 175 5.75 -23.51 16.85
CA VAL A 175 5.25 -24.71 17.56
C VAL A 175 4.69 -24.33 18.93
N ARG A 176 5.37 -23.43 19.67
CA ARG A 176 4.91 -22.96 20.99
C ARG A 176 3.66 -22.07 20.95
N GLY A 177 3.44 -21.33 19.88
CA GLY A 177 2.23 -20.50 19.71
C GLY A 177 0.95 -21.31 19.48
N ARG A 178 1.07 -22.53 18.95
CA ARG A 178 -0.07 -23.41 18.61
C ARG A 178 -0.66 -24.12 19.84
N SER A 179 0.12 -24.27 20.91
CA SER A 179 -0.28 -24.95 22.15
C SER A 179 -0.98 -24.05 23.18
N ARG A 180 -1.10 -22.75 22.92
CA ARG A 180 -1.70 -21.76 23.84
C ARG A 180 -3.12 -21.31 23.42
N LYS A 181 -3.66 -21.90 22.35
CA LYS A 181 -4.94 -21.53 21.72
C LYS A 181 -5.93 -22.69 21.63
N ALA A 182 -5.72 -23.72 22.44
CA ALA A 182 -6.64 -24.85 22.66
C ALA A 182 -7.22 -24.75 24.06
#